data_AF-A0A3C1SBB8-F1
#
_entry.id   AF-A0A3C1SBB8-F1
#
_cell.length_a   1.000
_cell.length_b   1.000
_cell.length_c   1.000
_cell.angle_alpha   90.00
_cell.angle_beta   90.00
_cell.angle_gamma   90.00
#
_symmetry.space_group_name_H-M   'P 1'
#
loop_
_entity.id
_entity.type
_entity.pdbx_description
1 polymer ?
#
loop_
_entity_poly.entity_id
_entity_poly.type
_entity_poly.pdbx_seq_one_letter_code
_entity_poly.pdbx_strand_id
1 'polypeptide(L)'
;MYSKIMILRFPKEVVHKPLVCNLVRDYDLTFNILNAEVFPRKEGILVLEICGVRKNFRQGVKFLEENGVQVQSAEQEMKRSKHRCVHCGACTAVCPTGALSIRRPEMFVEFDQKKCSVCELCITACPTRAMRIRPKSQVFFE
;
A
#
# COMPACT_ATOMS: atom_id res chain seq x y z
N MET A 1 -18.24 1.28 7.71
CA MET A 1 -17.56 1.34 6.39
C MET A 1 -16.31 0.48 6.47
N TYR A 2 -16.08 -0.41 5.50
CA TYR A 2 -14.89 -1.27 5.45
C TYR A 2 -13.83 -0.60 4.57
N SER A 3 -12.58 -0.49 5.05
CA SER A 3 -11.44 0.11 4.33
C SER A 3 -10.23 -0.82 4.40
N LYS A 4 -9.52 -0.96 3.27
CA LYS A 4 -8.24 -1.67 3.16
C LYS A 4 -7.34 -1.00 2.12
N ILE A 5 -6.05 -0.97 2.42
CA ILE A 5 -5.01 -0.59 1.46
C ILE A 5 -4.61 -1.83 0.64
N MET A 6 -4.75 -1.72 -0.66
CA MET A 6 -4.52 -2.77 -1.64
C MET A 6 -3.45 -2.33 -2.65
N ILE A 7 -2.53 -3.23 -2.95
CA ILE A 7 -1.57 -3.10 -4.04
C ILE A 7 -2.19 -3.82 -5.25
N LEU A 8 -2.39 -3.07 -6.33
CA LEU A 8 -2.94 -3.54 -7.59
C LEU A 8 -1.85 -3.50 -8.65
N ARG A 9 -1.51 -4.65 -9.23
CA ARG A 9 -0.60 -4.74 -10.37
C ARG A 9 -1.39 -5.05 -11.62
N PHE A 10 -1.21 -4.21 -12.63
CA PHE A 10 -1.86 -4.28 -13.93
C PHE A 10 -0.84 -4.76 -14.97
N PRO A 11 -0.92 -6.02 -15.40
CA PRO A 11 -0.18 -6.50 -16.56
C PRO A 11 -0.47 -5.70 -17.83
N LYS A 12 0.44 -5.74 -18.82
CA LYS A 12 0.31 -5.05 -20.13
C LYS A 12 -1.04 -5.30 -20.82
N GLU A 13 -1.63 -6.48 -20.62
CA GLU A 13 -2.88 -6.92 -21.24
C GLU A 13 -4.10 -6.17 -20.69
N VAL A 14 -4.00 -5.59 -19.50
CA VAL A 14 -5.15 -5.02 -18.77
C VAL A 14 -4.93 -3.58 -18.31
N VAL A 15 -3.69 -3.07 -18.35
CA VAL A 15 -3.33 -1.70 -17.91
C VAL A 15 -4.09 -0.58 -18.63
N HIS A 16 -4.58 -0.83 -19.85
CA HIS A 16 -5.35 0.13 -20.64
C HIS A 16 -6.87 0.12 -20.32
N LYS A 17 -7.34 -0.77 -19.45
CA LYS A 17 -8.76 -0.90 -19.10
C LYS A 17 -9.10 -0.03 -17.88
N PRO A 18 -10.28 0.62 -17.83
CA PRO A 18 -10.68 1.49 -16.72
C PRO A 18 -11.20 0.71 -15.49
N LEU A 19 -10.48 -0.34 -15.07
CA LEU A 19 -10.96 -1.29 -14.06
C LEU A 19 -11.18 -0.64 -12.69
N VAL A 20 -10.31 0.30 -12.30
CA VAL A 20 -10.45 1.03 -11.03
C VAL A 20 -11.68 1.94 -11.04
N CYS A 21 -12.00 2.57 -12.18
CA CYS A 21 -13.22 3.39 -12.31
C CYS A 21 -14.48 2.53 -12.19
N ASN A 22 -14.46 1.30 -12.72
CA ASN A 22 -15.58 0.37 -12.63
C ASN A 22 -15.85 -0.08 -11.18
N LEU A 23 -14.87 -0.03 -10.27
CA LEU A 23 -15.12 -0.27 -8.84
C LEU A 23 -16.13 0.73 -8.27
N VAL A 24 -16.03 2.00 -8.67
CA VAL A 24 -16.94 3.04 -8.20
C VAL A 24 -18.31 2.86 -8.82
N ARG A 25 -18.36 2.73 -10.15
CA ARG A 25 -19.62 2.68 -10.89
C ARG A 25 -20.43 1.42 -10.60
N ASP A 26 -19.79 0.26 -10.57
CA ASP A 26 -20.48 -1.03 -10.63
C ASP A 26 -20.55 -1.70 -9.25
N TYR A 27 -19.70 -1.30 -8.30
CA TYR A 27 -19.63 -1.89 -6.96
C TYR A 27 -19.86 -0.88 -5.83
N ASP A 28 -20.14 0.40 -6.11
CA ASP A 28 -20.36 1.42 -5.07
C ASP A 28 -19.22 1.45 -4.05
N LEU A 29 -17.98 1.47 -4.58
CA LEU A 29 -16.75 1.61 -3.81
C LEU A 29 -16.14 2.98 -4.06
N THR A 30 -15.52 3.56 -3.05
CA THR A 30 -14.66 4.73 -3.23
C THR A 30 -13.20 4.32 -3.05
N PHE A 31 -12.28 5.06 -3.63
CA PHE A 31 -10.86 4.81 -3.42
C PHE A 31 -10.04 6.09 -3.33
N ASN A 32 -8.95 6.04 -2.55
CA ASN A 32 -7.90 7.05 -2.54
C ASN A 32 -6.64 6.46 -3.17
N ILE A 33 -5.93 7.25 -3.97
CA ILE A 33 -4.64 6.86 -4.54
C ILE A 33 -3.55 7.23 -3.52
N LEU A 34 -2.81 6.24 -3.04
CA LEU A 34 -1.70 6.44 -2.10
C LEU A 34 -0.33 6.38 -2.77
N ASN A 35 -0.19 5.57 -3.81
CA ASN A 35 0.98 5.54 -4.69
C ASN A 35 0.56 5.05 -6.09
N ALA A 36 1.24 5.51 -7.14
CA ALA A 36 0.95 5.13 -8.51
C ALA A 36 2.21 5.17 -9.37
N GLU A 37 2.46 4.07 -10.08
CA GLU A 37 3.55 3.95 -11.04
C GLU A 37 3.01 3.34 -12.33
N VAL A 38 3.41 3.93 -13.45
CA VAL A 38 2.96 3.49 -14.78
C VAL A 38 4.20 3.33 -15.64
N PHE A 39 4.47 2.10 -16.06
CA PHE A 39 5.55 1.77 -16.98
C PHE A 39 4.96 1.60 -18.39
N PRO A 40 5.20 2.55 -19.32
CA PRO A 40 4.61 2.51 -20.65
C PRO A 40 4.88 1.17 -21.34
N ARG A 41 3.82 0.54 -21.86
CA ARG A 41 3.86 -0.76 -22.58
C ARG A 41 4.33 -1.97 -21.76
N LYS A 42 4.44 -1.87 -20.42
CA LYS A 42 4.87 -2.97 -19.55
C LYS A 42 3.85 -3.33 -18.48
N GLU A 43 3.68 -2.48 -17.48
CA GLU A 43 2.81 -2.73 -16.34
C GLU A 43 2.47 -1.44 -15.61
N GLY A 44 1.41 -1.47 -14.80
CA GLY A 44 1.06 -0.40 -13.88
C GLY A 44 0.94 -0.94 -12.46
N ILE A 45 1.34 -0.15 -11.48
CA ILE A 45 1.18 -0.45 -10.06
C ILE A 45 0.38 0.69 -9.43
N LEU A 46 -0.72 0.36 -8.77
CA LEU A 46 -1.50 1.30 -7.97
C LEU A 46 -1.60 0.80 -6.54
N VAL A 47 -1.26 1.64 -5.58
CA VAL A 47 -1.57 1.40 -4.17
C VAL A 47 -2.77 2.26 -3.82
N LEU A 48 -3.90 1.60 -3.58
CA LEU A 48 -5.18 2.25 -3.33
C LEU A 48 -5.70 1.92 -1.94
N GLU A 49 -6.22 2.92 -1.23
CA GLU A 49 -7.14 2.69 -0.12
C GLU A 49 -8.54 2.51 -0.71
N ILE A 50 -9.12 1.31 -0.63
CA ILE A 50 -10.46 1.02 -1.15
C ILE A 50 -11.45 0.94 0.01
N CYS A 51 -12.52 1.72 -0.07
CA CYS A 51 -13.53 1.90 0.97
C CYS A 51 -14.93 1.57 0.45
N GLY A 52 -15.75 0.92 1.29
CA GLY A 52 -17.16 0.67 0.97
C GLY A 52 -17.83 -0.33 1.90
N VAL A 53 -18.98 -0.87 1.48
CA VAL A 53 -19.65 -1.96 2.20
C VAL A 53 -18.85 -3.26 2.03
N ARG A 54 -18.71 -4.07 3.08
CA ARG A 54 -17.87 -5.28 3.06
C ARG A 54 -18.26 -6.31 1.98
N LYS A 55 -19.56 -6.40 1.64
CA LYS A 55 -20.05 -7.24 0.54
C LYS A 55 -19.51 -6.73 -0.80
N ASN A 56 -19.72 -5.44 -1.08
CA ASN A 56 -19.26 -4.76 -2.28
C ASN A 56 -17.75 -4.82 -2.44
N PHE A 57 -16.99 -4.58 -1.35
CA PHE A 57 -15.53 -4.67 -1.37
C PHE A 57 -15.06 -6.03 -1.87
N ARG A 58 -15.65 -7.12 -1.35
CA ARG A 58 -15.30 -8.48 -1.77
C ARG A 58 -15.64 -8.73 -3.24
N GLN A 59 -16.78 -8.22 -3.71
CA GLN A 59 -17.18 -8.33 -5.11
C GLN A 59 -16.25 -7.53 -6.04
N GLY A 60 -15.89 -6.30 -5.67
CA GLY A 60 -14.97 -5.45 -6.43
C GLY A 60 -13.55 -6.01 -6.50
N VAL A 61 -13.02 -6.55 -5.39
CA VAL A 61 -11.72 -7.24 -5.39
C VAL A 61 -11.75 -8.46 -6.32
N LYS A 62 -12.80 -9.29 -6.21
CA LYS A 62 -12.98 -10.44 -7.09
C LYS A 62 -13.05 -10.04 -8.57
N PHE A 63 -13.75 -8.96 -8.88
CA PHE A 63 -13.82 -8.39 -10.23
C PHE A 63 -12.45 -8.01 -10.78
N LEU A 64 -11.60 -7.36 -9.97
CA LEU A 64 -10.23 -7.02 -10.38
C LEU A 64 -9.43 -8.28 -10.73
N GLU A 65 -9.47 -9.29 -9.85
CA GLU A 65 -8.77 -10.56 -10.04
C GLU A 65 -9.26 -11.31 -11.30
N GLU A 66 -10.58 -11.40 -11.51
CA GLU A 66 -11.20 -12.00 -12.70
C GLU A 66 -10.85 -11.24 -13.99
N ASN A 67 -10.53 -9.95 -13.90
CA ASN A 67 -10.09 -9.13 -15.02
C ASN A 67 -8.56 -9.08 -15.16
N GLY A 68 -7.82 -9.96 -14.46
CA GLY A 68 -6.37 -10.15 -14.64
C GLY A 68 -5.50 -9.17 -13.84
N VAL A 69 -6.07 -8.39 -12.93
CA VAL A 69 -5.31 -7.55 -12.00
C VAL A 69 -4.80 -8.42 -10.85
N GLN A 70 -3.52 -8.34 -10.53
CA GLN A 70 -2.98 -9.01 -9.36
C GLN A 70 -3.22 -8.12 -8.14
N VAL A 71 -3.95 -8.64 -7.15
CA VAL A 71 -4.39 -7.87 -5.99
C VAL A 71 -3.72 -8.40 -4.73
N GLN A 72 -3.11 -7.53 -3.93
CA GLN A 72 -2.43 -7.89 -2.69
C GLN A 72 -2.74 -6.90 -1.56
N SER A 73 -2.77 -7.38 -0.31
CA SER A 73 -2.92 -6.51 0.86
C SER A 73 -1.59 -5.86 1.22
N ALA A 74 -1.59 -4.54 1.46
CA ALA A 74 -0.38 -3.81 1.86
C ALA A 74 0.06 -4.08 3.30
N GLU A 75 -0.83 -4.62 4.16
CA GLU A 75 -0.65 -4.69 5.62
C GLU A 75 0.56 -5.53 6.10
N GLN A 76 1.27 -6.24 5.21
CA GLN A 76 2.37 -7.12 5.61
C GLN A 76 3.66 -6.95 4.79
N GLU A 77 3.66 -6.04 3.83
CA GLU A 77 4.80 -5.80 2.95
C GLU A 77 5.90 -5.04 3.69
N MET A 78 5.55 -4.02 4.48
CA MET A 78 6.52 -3.27 5.27
C MET A 78 6.72 -3.87 6.66
N LYS A 79 7.97 -4.17 7.01
CA LYS A 79 8.39 -4.71 8.31
C LYS A 79 9.40 -3.82 9.01
N ARG A 80 9.25 -3.69 10.32
CA ARG A 80 10.21 -3.07 11.23
C ARG A 80 10.95 -4.13 12.05
N SER A 81 12.27 -4.13 11.97
CA SER A 81 13.13 -4.87 12.89
C SER A 81 13.04 -4.26 14.29
N LYS A 82 12.51 -5.03 15.25
CA LYS A 82 12.46 -4.61 16.67
C LYS A 82 13.85 -4.51 17.30
N HIS A 83 14.83 -5.28 16.82
CA HIS A 83 16.20 -5.27 17.37
C HIS A 83 17.06 -4.12 16.83
N ARG A 84 16.77 -3.60 15.62
CA ARG A 84 17.51 -2.46 15.01
C ARG A 84 16.84 -1.12 15.25
N CYS A 85 15.54 -1.11 15.52
CA CYS A 85 14.82 0.13 15.73
C CYS A 85 15.18 0.72 17.09
N VAL A 86 15.79 1.89 17.08
CA VAL A 86 16.14 2.65 18.29
C VAL A 86 15.10 3.74 18.62
N HIS A 87 13.92 3.66 17.99
CA HIS A 87 12.83 4.63 18.17
C HIS A 87 13.20 6.11 17.98
N CYS A 88 14.20 6.42 17.13
CA CYS A 88 14.66 7.80 16.89
C CYS A 88 13.64 8.74 16.20
N GLY A 89 12.51 8.22 15.72
CA GLY A 89 11.45 9.03 15.12
C GLY A 89 11.70 9.53 13.68
N ALA A 90 12.89 9.33 13.10
CA ALA A 90 13.21 9.81 11.74
C ALA A 90 12.18 9.38 10.67
N CYS A 91 11.68 8.15 10.77
CA CYS A 91 10.70 7.62 9.84
C CYS A 91 9.30 8.26 9.97
N THR A 92 8.98 8.89 11.10
CA THR A 92 7.69 9.58 11.32
C THR A 92 7.59 10.88 10.53
N ALA A 93 8.72 11.57 10.32
CA ALA A 93 8.79 12.81 9.56
C ALA A 93 8.55 12.60 8.05
N VAL A 94 8.84 11.40 7.53
CA VAL A 94 8.70 11.07 6.10
C VAL A 94 7.47 10.20 5.80
N CYS A 95 6.65 9.87 6.80
CA CYS A 95 5.52 8.95 6.59
C CYS A 95 4.28 9.73 6.13
N PRO A 96 3.87 9.64 4.84
CA PRO A 96 2.79 10.46 4.31
C PRO A 96 1.41 10.06 4.86
N THR A 97 1.24 8.80 5.27
CA THR A 97 -0.05 8.29 5.77
C THR A 97 -0.18 8.36 7.30
N GLY A 98 0.86 8.80 8.00
CA GLY A 98 0.89 8.75 9.46
C GLY A 98 0.88 7.34 10.05
N ALA A 99 1.23 6.32 9.26
CA ALA A 99 1.40 4.93 9.73
C ALA A 99 2.48 4.82 10.82
N LEU A 100 3.48 5.71 10.78
CA LEU A 100 4.54 5.82 11.77
C LEU A 100 4.36 7.10 12.56
N SER A 101 4.23 6.98 13.89
CA SER A 101 4.01 8.12 14.78
C SER A 101 4.77 7.93 16.10
N ILE A 102 4.97 9.02 16.85
CA ILE A 102 5.58 8.95 18.19
C ILE A 102 4.46 8.90 19.22
N ARG A 103 4.44 7.82 20.02
CA ARG A 103 3.62 7.73 21.23
C ARG A 103 4.31 8.49 22.36
N ARG A 104 3.61 9.46 22.93
CA ARG A 104 4.07 10.24 24.09
C ARG A 104 3.31 9.79 25.35
N PRO A 105 3.96 9.81 26.53
CA PRO A 105 5.29 10.35 26.81
C PRO A 105 6.46 9.37 26.59
N GLU A 106 6.18 8.11 26.27
CA GLU A 106 7.19 7.05 26.25
C GLU A 106 8.20 7.16 25.09
N MET A 107 7.95 8.05 24.13
CA MET A 107 8.77 8.33 22.95
C MET A 107 9.02 7.11 22.05
N PHE A 108 8.14 6.10 22.13
CA PHE A 108 8.20 4.96 21.23
C PHE A 108 7.58 5.32 19.88
N VAL A 109 8.30 5.01 18.81
CA VAL A 109 7.71 4.95 17.47
C VAL A 109 6.68 3.82 17.43
N GLU A 110 5.42 4.15 17.20
CA GLU A 110 4.34 3.22 16.85
C GLU A 110 4.33 2.98 15.34
N PHE A 111 3.92 1.77 14.92
CA PHE A 111 3.78 1.44 13.51
C PHE A 111 2.44 0.74 13.27
N ASP A 112 1.49 1.49 12.73
CA ASP A 112 0.19 0.98 12.27
C ASP A 112 0.31 0.48 10.81
N GLN A 113 0.52 -0.82 10.66
CA GLN A 113 0.66 -1.45 9.34
C GLN A 113 -0.59 -1.31 8.48
N LYS A 114 -1.78 -1.09 9.08
CA LYS A 114 -3.03 -0.92 8.33
C LYS A 114 -3.09 0.39 7.55
N LYS A 115 -2.28 1.38 7.97
CA LYS A 115 -2.16 2.69 7.32
C LYS A 115 -0.95 2.77 6.39
N CYS A 116 -0.13 1.73 6.29
CA CYS A 116 1.08 1.79 5.50
C CYS A 116 0.76 1.74 4.01
N SER A 117 1.12 2.80 3.26
CA SER A 117 1.03 2.82 1.79
C SER A 117 2.18 2.13 1.09
N VAL A 118 3.15 1.58 1.83
CA VAL A 118 4.35 0.92 1.27
C VAL A 118 5.12 1.86 0.32
N CYS A 119 5.14 3.16 0.61
CA CYS A 119 5.86 4.18 -0.18
C CYS A 119 7.39 4.15 -0.02
N GLU A 120 7.92 3.26 0.81
CA GLU A 120 9.36 3.02 1.03
C GLU A 120 10.21 4.19 1.57
N LEU A 121 9.68 5.40 1.73
CA LEU A 121 10.41 6.55 2.28
C LEU A 121 11.05 6.28 3.65
N CYS A 122 10.42 5.45 4.47
CA CYS A 122 10.95 5.08 5.77
C CYS A 122 12.18 4.15 5.69
N ILE A 123 12.43 3.50 4.56
CA ILE A 123 13.60 2.63 4.35
C ILE A 123 14.85 3.50 4.21
N THR A 124 14.80 4.51 3.35
CA THR A 124 15.91 5.44 3.12
C THR A 124 16.14 6.36 4.32
N ALA A 125 15.07 6.82 4.98
CA ALA A 125 15.17 7.69 6.15
C ALA A 125 15.68 6.99 7.42
N CYS A 126 15.70 5.65 7.49
CA CYS A 126 16.07 4.93 8.70
C CYS A 126 17.59 4.73 8.82
N PRO A 127 18.30 5.44 9.73
CA PRO A 127 19.76 5.37 9.82
C PRO A 127 20.25 3.97 10.24
N THR A 128 19.50 3.30 11.11
CA THR A 128 19.83 1.93 11.53
C THR A 128 19.34 0.87 10.55
N ARG A 129 18.72 1.26 9.43
CA ARG A 129 18.09 0.40 8.41
C ARG A 129 17.19 -0.68 9.01
N ALA A 130 16.35 -0.28 9.96
CA ALA A 130 15.40 -1.17 10.64
C ALA A 130 14.14 -1.47 9.80
N MET A 131 13.82 -0.65 8.79
CA MET A 131 12.66 -0.83 7.91
C MET A 131 13.04 -1.66 6.67
N ARG A 132 12.18 -2.61 6.29
CA ARG A 132 12.37 -3.53 5.16
C ARG A 132 11.03 -3.85 4.50
N ILE A 133 11.03 -3.97 3.17
CA ILE A 133 9.92 -4.58 2.42
C ILE A 133 10.13 -6.11 2.34
N ARG A 134 9.05 -6.90 2.35
CA ARG A 134 9.14 -8.33 2.07
C ARG A 134 9.44 -8.51 0.57
N PRO A 135 10.38 -9.41 0.20
CA PRO A 135 10.62 -9.69 -1.21
C PRO A 135 9.52 -10.63 -1.73
N LYS A 136 8.61 -10.10 -2.55
CA LYS A 136 7.86 -10.91 -3.51
C LYS A 136 8.01 -10.25 -4.88
N SER A 137 8.91 -10.83 -5.68
CA SER A 137 9.28 -10.43 -7.05
C SER A 137 9.70 -8.96 -7.19
N GLN A 138 11.00 -8.76 -7.47
CA GLN A 138 11.56 -7.68 -8.29
C GLN A 138 10.46 -7.05 -9.17
N VAL A 139 10.15 -5.75 -9.15
CA VAL A 139 10.94 -4.55 -8.92
C VAL A 139 9.95 -3.50 -8.42
N PHE A 140 10.19 -2.86 -7.27
CA PHE A 140 9.42 -1.66 -6.90
C PHE A 140 10.17 -0.37 -7.28
N PHE A 141 11.52 -0.37 -7.33
CA PHE A 141 12.31 0.85 -7.56
C PHE A 141 13.69 0.59 -8.19
N GLU A 142 13.73 0.06 -9.43
CA GLU A 142 14.89 0.18 -10.34
C GLU A 142 14.43 0.55 -11.75
#